data_AF-A0A7Y6KHZ1-F1
#
_entry.id   AF-A0A7Y6KHZ1-F1
#
_cell.length_a   1.000
_cell.length_b   1.000
_cell.length_c   1.000
_cell.angle_alpha   90.00
_cell.angle_beta   90.00
_cell.angle_gamma   90.00
#
_symmetry.space_group_name_H-M   'P 1'
#
loop_
_entity.id
_entity.type
_entity.pdbx_description
1 polymer ?
#
loop_
_entity_poly.entity_id
_entity_poly.type
_entity_poly.pdbx_seq_one_letter_code
_entity_poly.pdbx_strand_id
1 'polypeptide(L)'
;MPATPHSTLMDPAPTADPTGSPGRAAVLADGFDRAGAYVACLDPSLTIQQVNQEFERRFGGSSSELCGSRFCDLVHPSVQQPLMHQFARMLDGKRHRFATEVIAVDQERTASTLPLNALAVRGGRTPDVAAILVVMNAAEEEAGEADVMAPRKKLLSEIDARILEGIAAGVSTIPLASRLYLSRQGVEYHVTGLLRKLKVPNRAALVSRAYSMGVLKVGTWPPKVVEDFIK
;
A
#
# COMPACT_ATOMS: atom_id res chain seq x y z
N MET A 1 -5.95 -81.00 9.06
CA MET A 1 -4.90 -81.31 8.06
C MET A 1 -5.10 -80.39 6.85
N PRO A 2 -4.02 -79.91 6.24
CA PRO A 2 -3.74 -78.46 6.22
C PRO A 2 -3.69 -77.85 4.81
N ALA A 3 -3.83 -76.52 4.73
CA ALA A 3 -3.03 -75.66 3.85
C ALA A 3 -3.26 -74.17 4.18
N THR A 4 -2.42 -73.62 5.06
CA THR A 4 -1.81 -72.30 4.86
C THR A 4 -0.52 -72.49 4.04
N PRO A 5 0.20 -71.45 3.56
CA PRO A 5 -0.10 -70.01 3.53
C PRO A 5 0.13 -69.41 2.13
N HIS A 6 -0.27 -68.14 1.91
CA HIS A 6 0.67 -67.19 1.31
C HIS A 6 0.43 -65.81 1.91
N SER A 7 1.51 -65.33 2.52
CA SER A 7 1.71 -64.01 3.08
C SER A 7 1.70 -62.97 1.96
N THR A 8 0.94 -61.89 2.12
CA THR A 8 1.15 -60.64 1.35
C THR A 8 0.86 -59.46 2.27
N LEU A 9 1.93 -59.08 2.96
CA LEU A 9 2.42 -57.72 3.17
C LEU A 9 1.41 -56.57 2.98
N MET A 10 1.09 -55.94 4.13
CA MET A 10 1.01 -54.50 4.36
C MET A 10 0.80 -53.59 3.15
N ASP A 11 -0.37 -52.94 3.12
CA ASP A 11 -0.56 -51.66 2.44
C ASP A 11 -1.08 -50.66 3.48
N PRO A 12 -0.23 -49.81 4.08
CA PRO A 12 -0.68 -48.70 4.89
C PRO A 12 -1.24 -47.60 3.98
N ALA A 13 -2.45 -47.14 4.31
CA ALA A 13 -3.08 -45.98 3.71
C ALA A 13 -2.11 -44.78 3.61
N PRO A 14 -2.19 -43.97 2.55
CA PRO A 14 -1.20 -42.93 2.29
C PRO A 14 -1.29 -41.88 3.40
N THR A 15 -0.28 -41.87 4.25
CA THR A 15 0.16 -40.71 5.01
C THR A 15 0.19 -39.51 4.08
N ALA A 16 -0.61 -38.50 4.39
CA ALA A 16 -0.52 -37.20 3.76
C ALA A 16 0.93 -36.69 3.91
N ASP A 17 1.62 -36.57 2.79
CA ASP A 17 2.90 -35.85 2.68
C ASP A 17 2.70 -34.43 3.23
N PRO A 18 3.35 -34.02 4.33
CA PRO A 18 3.53 -32.62 4.65
C PRO A 18 4.78 -32.11 3.91
N THR A 19 4.86 -32.37 2.61
CA THR A 19 6.01 -32.00 1.79
C THR A 19 5.58 -30.91 0.81
N GLY A 20 5.10 -29.81 1.39
CA GLY A 20 5.04 -28.51 0.71
C GLY A 20 6.47 -28.18 0.29
N SER A 21 6.74 -28.25 -1.01
CA SER A 21 8.08 -28.22 -1.57
C SER A 21 8.89 -27.00 -1.06
N PRO A 22 10.02 -27.22 -0.36
CA PRO A 22 10.85 -26.13 0.18
C PRO A 22 11.52 -25.27 -0.91
N GLY A 23 11.47 -25.70 -2.18
CA GLY A 23 12.08 -25.00 -3.32
C GLY A 23 11.34 -23.74 -3.81
N ARG A 24 10.08 -23.50 -3.39
CA ARG A 24 9.32 -22.30 -3.83
C ARG A 24 9.44 -21.11 -2.87
N ALA A 25 9.79 -21.36 -1.61
CA ALA A 25 10.11 -20.31 -0.63
C ALA A 25 11.42 -19.58 -0.98
N ALA A 26 12.38 -20.30 -1.58
CA ALA A 26 13.71 -19.77 -1.89
C ALA A 26 13.73 -18.70 -3.00
N VAL A 27 12.79 -18.74 -3.97
CA VAL A 27 12.73 -17.77 -5.08
C VAL A 27 12.13 -16.43 -4.64
N LEU A 28 11.39 -16.41 -3.52
CA LEU A 28 10.85 -15.18 -2.92
C LEU A 28 11.85 -14.54 -1.95
N ALA A 29 12.71 -15.32 -1.29
CA ALA A 29 13.61 -14.85 -0.23
C ALA A 29 14.61 -13.76 -0.68
N ASP A 30 15.07 -13.79 -1.93
CA ASP A 30 16.10 -12.85 -2.44
C ASP A 30 15.57 -11.41 -2.61
N GLY A 31 14.25 -11.20 -2.53
CA GLY A 31 13.61 -9.88 -2.61
C GLY A 31 13.09 -9.32 -1.28
N PHE A 32 13.23 -10.05 -0.17
CA PHE A 32 12.67 -9.67 1.14
C PHE A 32 13.55 -8.71 1.94
N ASP A 33 14.87 -8.74 1.72
CA ASP A 33 15.81 -8.01 2.56
C ASP A 33 16.16 -6.63 1.97
N ARG A 34 15.12 -5.82 1.73
CA ARG A 34 15.28 -4.41 1.34
C ARG A 34 15.20 -3.53 2.59
N ALA A 35 16.29 -2.86 2.94
CA ALA A 35 16.33 -1.91 4.04
C ALA A 35 15.24 -0.83 3.88
N GLY A 36 14.50 -0.52 4.95
CA GLY A 36 13.44 0.50 4.97
C GLY A 36 12.09 0.08 4.36
N ALA A 37 11.96 -1.16 3.90
CA ALA A 37 10.70 -1.71 3.38
C ALA A 37 10.19 -2.82 4.30
N TYR A 38 8.91 -2.77 4.67
CA TYR A 38 8.17 -3.84 5.34
C TYR A 38 7.57 -4.77 4.27
N VAL A 39 8.05 -6.01 4.20
CA VAL A 39 7.64 -6.96 3.16
C VAL A 39 6.89 -8.13 3.79
N ALA A 40 5.75 -8.51 3.21
CA ALA A 40 4.98 -9.69 3.60
C ALA A 40 4.54 -10.49 2.37
N CYS A 41 4.66 -11.82 2.43
CA CYS A 41 4.01 -12.74 1.50
C CYS A 41 2.71 -13.24 2.12
N LEU A 42 1.62 -13.12 1.38
CA LEU A 42 0.31 -13.59 1.76
C LEU A 42 -0.11 -14.76 0.88
N ASP A 43 -0.93 -15.64 1.42
CA ASP A 43 -1.68 -16.61 0.62
C ASP A 43 -2.94 -15.97 0.00
N PRO A 44 -3.69 -16.70 -0.86
CA PRO A 44 -4.93 -16.18 -1.45
C PRO A 44 -6.05 -15.86 -0.45
N SER A 45 -5.94 -16.34 0.80
CA SER A 45 -6.87 -16.00 1.88
C SER A 45 -6.50 -14.70 2.62
N LEU A 46 -5.44 -14.02 2.15
CA LEU A 46 -4.85 -12.80 2.75
C LEU A 46 -4.22 -13.05 4.12
N THR A 47 -3.81 -14.30 4.37
CA THR A 47 -3.12 -14.70 5.58
C THR A 47 -1.61 -14.60 5.35
N ILE A 48 -0.89 -14.05 6.32
CA ILE A 48 0.55 -13.85 6.26
C ILE A 48 1.25 -15.21 6.34
N GLN A 49 2.09 -15.50 5.35
CA GLN A 49 2.90 -16.71 5.27
C GLN A 49 4.36 -16.44 5.62
N GLN A 50 4.88 -15.27 5.24
CA GLN A 50 6.25 -14.85 5.50
C GLN A 50 6.33 -13.32 5.62
N VAL A 51 7.28 -12.83 6.41
CA VAL A 51 7.59 -11.42 6.58
C VAL A 51 9.10 -11.20 6.60
N ASN A 52 9.56 -9.97 6.34
CA ASN A 52 10.96 -9.63 6.55
C ASN A 52 11.21 -9.11 7.98
N GLN A 53 12.49 -9.00 8.35
CA GLN A 53 12.89 -8.56 9.69
C GLN A 53 12.38 -7.14 10.02
N GLU A 54 12.31 -6.26 9.02
CA GLU A 54 11.83 -4.89 9.22
C GLU A 54 10.33 -4.85 9.54
N PHE A 55 9.54 -5.74 8.93
CA PHE A 55 8.13 -5.92 9.25
C PHE A 55 7.94 -6.43 10.69
N GLU A 56 8.76 -7.38 11.13
CA GLU A 56 8.75 -7.87 12.53
C GLU A 56 9.07 -6.76 13.53
N ARG A 57 10.08 -5.92 13.25
CA ARG A 57 10.43 -4.77 14.10
C ARG A 57 9.25 -3.81 14.26
N ARG A 58 8.53 -3.52 13.17
CA ARG A 58 7.43 -2.54 13.14
C ARG A 58 6.16 -3.05 13.82
N PHE A 59 5.65 -4.20 13.40
CA PHE A 59 4.35 -4.72 13.84
C PHE A 59 4.44 -5.57 15.11
N GLY A 60 5.65 -6.00 15.46
CA GLY A 60 5.90 -6.81 16.64
C GLY A 60 5.42 -8.23 16.56
N GLY A 61 5.95 -8.99 17.49
CA GLY A 61 5.79 -10.42 17.50
C GLY A 61 6.92 -11.11 16.74
N SER A 62 7.21 -12.33 17.17
CA SER A 62 8.05 -13.24 16.41
C SER A 62 7.40 -13.54 15.05
N SER A 63 8.17 -13.90 14.02
CA SER A 63 7.63 -14.37 12.73
C SER A 63 6.48 -15.36 12.90
N SER A 64 6.58 -16.25 13.90
CA SER A 64 5.56 -17.25 14.25
C SER A 64 4.23 -16.69 14.76
N GLU A 65 4.20 -15.48 15.32
CA GLU A 65 2.98 -14.82 15.79
C GLU A 65 2.28 -14.06 14.66
N LEU A 66 3.09 -13.47 13.75
CA LEU A 66 2.58 -12.74 12.58
C LEU A 66 2.15 -13.72 11.47
N CYS A 67 2.89 -14.81 11.26
CA CYS A 67 2.50 -15.85 10.32
C CYS A 67 1.22 -16.54 10.79
N GLY A 68 0.25 -16.71 9.87
CA GLY A 68 -1.08 -17.24 10.18
C GLY A 68 -2.10 -16.18 10.58
N SER A 69 -1.68 -14.93 10.84
CA SER A 69 -2.60 -13.82 11.06
C SER A 69 -3.07 -13.20 9.74
N ARG A 70 -4.24 -12.56 9.74
CA ARG A 70 -4.75 -11.88 8.54
C ARG A 70 -4.06 -10.54 8.39
N PHE A 71 -3.56 -10.25 7.20
CA PHE A 71 -2.91 -8.97 6.94
C PHE A 71 -3.82 -7.75 7.23
N CYS A 72 -5.12 -7.89 7.00
CA CYS A 72 -6.09 -6.82 7.25
C CYS A 72 -6.21 -6.42 8.74
N ASP A 73 -5.81 -7.28 9.66
CA ASP A 73 -5.86 -6.99 11.10
C ASP A 73 -4.74 -6.02 11.54
N LEU A 74 -3.70 -5.87 10.71
CA LEU A 74 -2.57 -4.96 10.93
C LEU A 74 -2.83 -3.53 10.42
N VAL A 75 -3.92 -3.32 9.69
CA VAL A 75 -4.34 -2.00 9.19
C VAL A 75 -5.56 -1.48 9.93
N HIS A 76 -5.67 -0.16 10.03
CA HIS A 76 -6.76 0.51 10.71
C HIS A 76 -8.13 0.11 10.12
N PRO A 77 -9.19 -0.08 10.95
CA PRO A 77 -10.51 -0.52 10.49
C PRO A 77 -11.13 0.31 9.36
N SER A 78 -10.83 1.62 9.31
CA SER A 78 -11.36 2.52 8.27
C SER A 78 -10.89 2.17 6.85
N VAL A 79 -9.76 1.50 6.69
CA VAL A 79 -9.18 1.15 5.37
C VAL A 79 -9.34 -0.32 5.01
N GLN A 80 -9.81 -1.17 5.94
CA GLN A 80 -9.98 -2.61 5.72
C GLN A 80 -10.94 -2.92 4.56
N GLN A 81 -12.13 -2.33 4.54
CA GLN A 81 -13.15 -2.60 3.51
C GLN A 81 -12.67 -2.19 2.09
N PRO A 82 -12.16 -0.95 1.87
CA PRO A 82 -11.55 -0.58 0.59
C PRO A 82 -10.40 -1.50 0.17
N LEU A 83 -9.55 -1.91 1.10
CA LEU A 83 -8.39 -2.76 0.84
C LEU A 83 -8.82 -4.18 0.45
N MET A 84 -9.79 -4.77 1.16
CA MET A 84 -10.38 -6.07 0.81
C MET A 84 -10.97 -6.05 -0.61
N HIS A 85 -11.62 -4.96 -1.01
CA HIS A 85 -12.15 -4.83 -2.36
C HIS A 85 -11.04 -4.81 -3.43
N GLN A 86 -9.88 -4.22 -3.13
CA GLN A 86 -8.73 -4.24 -4.03
C GLN A 86 -8.11 -5.64 -4.16
N PHE A 87 -7.98 -6.36 -3.04
CA PHE A 87 -7.52 -7.75 -3.04
C PHE A 87 -8.49 -8.69 -3.75
N ALA A 88 -9.80 -8.55 -3.55
CA ALA A 88 -10.80 -9.37 -4.25
C ALA A 88 -10.69 -9.21 -5.77
N ARG A 89 -10.50 -7.98 -6.27
CA ARG A 89 -10.26 -7.73 -7.69
C ARG A 89 -8.95 -8.31 -8.20
N MET A 90 -7.96 -8.47 -7.32
CA MET A 90 -6.69 -9.11 -7.65
C MET A 90 -6.85 -10.63 -7.78
N LEU A 91 -7.53 -11.24 -6.81
CA LEU A 91 -7.84 -12.67 -6.78
C LEU A 91 -8.76 -13.10 -7.94
N ASP A 92 -9.74 -12.26 -8.30
CA ASP A 92 -10.59 -12.43 -9.48
C ASP A 92 -9.82 -12.34 -10.81
N GLY A 93 -8.52 -12.04 -10.79
CA GLY A 93 -7.70 -11.84 -11.99
C GLY A 93 -7.98 -10.54 -12.74
N LYS A 94 -8.87 -9.66 -12.25
CA LYS A 94 -9.21 -8.37 -12.85
C LYS A 94 -8.06 -7.36 -12.74
N ARG A 95 -7.12 -7.58 -11.81
CA ARG A 95 -5.91 -6.75 -11.61
C ARG A 95 -4.73 -7.63 -11.15
N HIS A 96 -3.55 -7.36 -11.68
CA HIS A 96 -2.33 -8.08 -11.26
C HIS A 96 -1.56 -7.40 -10.13
N ARG A 97 -1.76 -6.08 -9.96
CA ARG A 97 -1.12 -5.26 -8.92
C ARG A 97 -1.98 -4.06 -8.57
N PHE A 98 -1.79 -3.50 -7.39
CA PHE A 98 -2.33 -2.20 -7.00
C PHE A 98 -1.41 -1.49 -6.01
N ALA A 99 -1.56 -0.16 -5.95
CA ALA A 99 -0.88 0.71 -5.00
C ALA A 99 -1.95 1.56 -4.29
N THR A 100 -1.88 1.65 -2.98
CA THR A 100 -2.81 2.43 -2.14
C THR A 100 -2.11 2.90 -0.87
N GLU A 101 -2.60 3.94 -0.23
CA GLU A 101 -2.17 4.28 1.13
C GLU A 101 -2.99 3.45 2.13
N VAL A 102 -2.33 2.97 3.17
CA VAL A 102 -2.98 2.31 4.31
C VAL A 102 -2.52 2.98 5.60
N ILE A 103 -3.38 2.92 6.61
CA ILE A 103 -3.02 3.31 7.96
C ILE A 103 -2.61 2.03 8.67
N ALA A 104 -1.33 1.82 8.87
CA ALA A 104 -0.78 0.70 9.62
C ALA A 104 -0.80 1.04 11.12
N VAL A 105 -1.16 0.06 11.94
CA VAL A 105 -1.12 0.20 13.41
C VAL A 105 0.04 -0.65 13.92
N ASP A 106 1.00 -0.02 14.60
CA ASP A 106 2.13 -0.73 15.20
C ASP A 106 1.79 -1.30 16.60
N GLN A 107 2.78 -1.95 17.23
CA GLN A 107 2.67 -2.54 18.57
C GLN A 107 2.26 -1.53 19.64
N GLU A 108 2.74 -0.29 19.51
CA GLU A 108 2.47 0.80 20.44
C GLU A 108 1.08 1.41 20.20
N ARG A 109 0.28 0.80 19.31
CA ARG A 109 -1.01 1.28 18.81
C ARG A 109 -0.91 2.65 18.13
N THR A 110 0.26 2.99 17.62
CA THR A 110 0.48 4.22 16.86
C THR A 110 0.11 3.97 15.41
N ALA A 111 -0.77 4.81 14.90
CA ALA A 111 -1.24 4.77 13.53
C ALA A 111 -0.30 5.59 12.62
N SER A 112 0.29 4.96 11.60
CA SER A 112 1.09 5.63 10.58
C SER A 112 0.53 5.38 9.19
N THR A 113 0.57 6.40 8.33
CA THR A 113 0.13 6.26 6.93
C THR A 113 1.32 5.79 6.10
N LEU A 114 1.19 4.65 5.43
CA LEU A 114 2.24 4.02 4.64
C LEU A 114 1.72 3.70 3.23
N PRO A 115 2.52 3.94 2.18
CA PRO A 115 2.20 3.43 0.86
C PRO A 115 2.32 1.90 0.87
N LEU A 116 1.27 1.23 0.38
CA LEU A 116 1.19 -0.21 0.20
C LEU A 116 1.16 -0.54 -1.29
N ASN A 117 2.07 -1.40 -1.71
CA ASN A 117 2.07 -2.02 -3.03
C ASN A 117 1.81 -3.51 -2.90
N ALA A 118 0.80 -4.01 -3.61
CA ALA A 118 0.46 -5.43 -3.66
C ALA A 118 0.65 -5.97 -5.08
N LEU A 119 1.27 -7.16 -5.18
CA LEU A 119 1.56 -7.86 -6.43
C LEU A 119 1.09 -9.31 -6.34
N ALA A 120 0.26 -9.74 -7.29
CA ALA A 120 -0.12 -11.14 -7.42
C ALA A 120 1.03 -11.95 -8.03
N VAL A 121 1.43 -13.02 -7.35
CA VAL A 121 2.39 -14.02 -7.83
C VAL A 121 1.60 -15.23 -8.32
N ARG A 122 1.72 -15.54 -9.61
CA ARG A 122 1.02 -16.69 -10.22
C ARG A 122 1.92 -17.92 -10.22
N GLY A 123 1.34 -19.08 -9.91
CA GLY A 123 2.04 -20.36 -10.02
C GLY A 123 2.02 -20.85 -11.46
N GLY A 124 3.18 -21.18 -12.03
CA GLY A 124 3.34 -21.39 -13.49
C GLY A 124 2.42 -22.41 -14.20
N ARG A 125 1.59 -23.21 -13.51
CA ARG A 125 0.67 -24.19 -14.12
C ARG A 125 -0.82 -23.84 -14.03
N THR A 126 -1.22 -22.81 -13.27
CA THR A 126 -2.62 -22.35 -13.19
C THR A 126 -2.69 -20.83 -13.33
N PRO A 127 -3.78 -20.26 -13.89
CA PRO A 127 -3.97 -18.81 -13.94
C PRO A 127 -4.22 -18.18 -12.57
N ASP A 128 -4.44 -19.02 -11.54
CA ASP A 128 -4.77 -18.60 -10.19
C ASP A 128 -3.59 -17.95 -9.46
N VAL A 129 -3.93 -17.00 -8.59
CA VAL A 129 -2.99 -16.34 -7.71
C VAL A 129 -2.48 -17.38 -6.70
N ALA A 130 -1.18 -17.65 -6.71
CA ALA A 130 -0.55 -18.59 -5.79
C ALA A 130 -0.11 -17.91 -4.49
N ALA A 131 0.30 -16.65 -4.58
CA ALA A 131 0.65 -15.81 -3.44
C ALA A 131 0.46 -14.33 -3.79
N ILE A 132 0.45 -13.48 -2.77
CA ILE A 132 0.38 -12.03 -2.92
C ILE A 132 1.56 -11.44 -2.16
N LEU A 133 2.44 -10.72 -2.86
CA LEU A 133 3.52 -9.97 -2.23
C LEU A 133 3.04 -8.58 -1.87
N VAL A 134 3.16 -8.20 -0.61
CA VAL A 134 2.87 -6.88 -0.08
C VAL A 134 4.16 -6.21 0.34
N VAL A 135 4.36 -4.98 -0.14
CA VAL A 135 5.48 -4.13 0.23
C VAL A 135 4.91 -2.82 0.76
N MET A 136 5.18 -2.51 2.01
CA MET A 136 4.89 -1.21 2.63
C MET A 136 6.22 -0.54 2.96
N ASN A 137 6.43 0.70 2.55
CA ASN A 137 7.66 1.39 2.90
C ASN A 137 7.40 2.30 4.09
N ALA A 138 8.30 2.26 5.09
CA ALA A 138 8.37 3.32 6.08
C ALA A 138 8.48 4.62 5.29
N ALA A 139 7.61 5.58 5.56
CA ALA A 139 7.84 6.93 5.10
C ALA A 139 8.99 7.53 5.93
N GLU A 140 10.16 6.91 5.91
CA GLU A 140 11.41 7.58 6.24
C GLU A 140 11.83 8.35 5.00
N GLU A 141 12.04 9.63 5.21
CA GLU A 141 12.69 10.54 4.30
C GLU A 141 14.06 9.96 3.92
N GLU A 142 14.15 9.20 2.82
CA GLU A 142 15.26 9.22 1.85
C GLU A 142 15.01 8.22 0.70
N ALA A 143 15.87 8.27 -0.31
CA ALA A 143 15.53 8.09 -1.71
C ALA A 143 15.95 6.74 -2.34
N GLY A 144 15.18 6.31 -3.36
CA GLY A 144 15.57 5.35 -4.41
C GLY A 144 15.12 3.90 -4.16
N GLU A 145 14.65 3.08 -5.11
CA GLU A 145 14.39 3.19 -6.55
C GLU A 145 13.40 2.05 -6.93
N ALA A 146 12.42 2.37 -7.77
CA ALA A 146 11.81 1.52 -8.82
C ALA A 146 10.74 2.35 -9.55
N ASP A 147 11.22 3.08 -10.54
CA ASP A 147 10.55 4.13 -11.33
C ASP A 147 9.32 3.65 -12.11
N VAL A 148 8.17 4.31 -11.88
CA VAL A 148 7.45 5.04 -12.94
C VAL A 148 6.83 6.32 -12.36
N MET A 149 7.66 7.36 -12.32
CA MET A 149 7.33 8.76 -12.66
C MET A 149 6.49 9.60 -11.67
N ALA A 150 7.14 10.15 -10.66
CA ALA A 150 7.76 11.48 -10.77
C ALA A 150 8.67 11.69 -9.55
N PRO A 151 9.83 12.35 -9.71
CA PRO A 151 10.66 12.73 -8.56
C PRO A 151 9.82 13.48 -7.52
N ARG A 152 10.22 13.44 -6.25
CA ARG A 152 9.85 14.44 -5.23
C ARG A 152 10.41 15.83 -5.63
N LYS A 153 10.16 16.23 -6.88
CA LYS A 153 10.29 17.59 -7.36
C LYS A 153 9.23 18.33 -6.59
N LYS A 154 9.65 19.24 -5.74
CA LYS A 154 8.91 20.44 -5.38
C LYS A 154 7.90 20.79 -6.50
N LEU A 155 6.63 20.44 -6.32
CA LEU A 155 5.61 20.37 -7.40
C LEU A 155 4.91 21.71 -7.57
N LEU A 156 4.74 22.42 -6.46
CA LEU A 156 3.97 23.65 -6.36
C LEU A 156 4.91 24.83 -6.20
N SER A 157 4.61 25.95 -6.86
CA SER A 157 5.17 27.23 -6.41
C SER A 157 4.57 27.59 -5.05
N GLU A 158 5.20 28.50 -4.32
CA GLU A 158 4.63 29.04 -3.07
C GLU A 158 3.20 29.58 -3.29
N ILE A 159 2.96 30.25 -4.42
CA ILE A 159 1.64 30.76 -4.80
C ILE A 159 0.64 29.61 -5.00
N ASP A 160 1.00 28.58 -5.75
CA ASP A 160 0.13 27.42 -5.99
C ASP A 160 -0.20 26.69 -4.67
N ALA A 161 0.77 26.59 -3.75
CA ALA A 161 0.56 26.01 -2.43
C ALA A 161 -0.43 26.83 -1.59
N ARG A 162 -0.25 28.16 -1.51
CA ARG A 162 -1.18 29.04 -0.80
C ARG A 162 -2.58 29.05 -1.41
N ILE A 163 -2.69 28.94 -2.73
CA ILE A 163 -3.98 28.80 -3.42
C ILE A 163 -4.64 27.48 -3.03
N LEU A 164 -3.90 26.37 -3.05
CA LEU A 164 -4.42 25.06 -2.66
C LEU A 164 -4.87 25.03 -1.19
N GLU A 165 -4.09 25.60 -0.27
CA GLU A 165 -4.47 25.77 1.15
C GLU A 165 -5.77 26.57 1.29
N GLY A 166 -5.89 27.69 0.58
CA GLY A 166 -7.07 28.53 0.60
C GLY A 166 -8.32 27.81 0.08
N ILE A 167 -8.20 27.05 -1.02
CA ILE A 167 -9.31 26.27 -1.57
C ILE A 167 -9.72 25.16 -0.60
N ALA A 168 -8.75 24.45 -0.01
CA ALA A 168 -9.01 23.40 0.97
C ALA A 168 -9.67 23.94 2.25
N ALA A 169 -9.33 25.17 2.64
CA ALA A 169 -9.99 25.90 3.73
C ALA A 169 -11.39 26.45 3.35
N GLY A 170 -11.86 26.25 2.12
CA GLY A 170 -13.17 26.73 1.64
C GLY A 170 -13.22 28.21 1.25
N VAL A 171 -12.08 28.87 1.07
CA VAL A 171 -12.02 30.28 0.67
C VAL A 171 -12.38 30.43 -0.81
N SER A 172 -13.33 31.32 -1.10
CA SER A 172 -13.74 31.61 -2.49
C SER A 172 -12.67 32.44 -3.24
N THR A 173 -12.75 32.48 -4.58
CA THR A 173 -11.71 33.10 -5.42
C THR A 173 -11.46 34.57 -5.07
N ILE A 174 -12.50 35.35 -4.75
CA ILE A 174 -12.37 36.80 -4.54
C ILE A 174 -11.54 37.10 -3.26
N PRO A 175 -11.88 36.59 -2.07
CA PRO A 175 -11.04 36.76 -0.88
C PRO A 175 -9.64 36.15 -1.04
N LEU A 176 -9.51 35.04 -1.77
CA LEU A 176 -8.22 34.41 -2.04
C LEU A 176 -7.32 35.32 -2.89
N ALA A 177 -7.87 35.96 -3.91
CA ALA A 177 -7.19 36.95 -4.75
C ALA A 177 -6.70 38.14 -3.93
N SER A 178 -7.55 38.70 -3.06
CA SER A 178 -7.18 39.80 -2.16
C SER A 178 -6.05 39.42 -1.20
N ARG A 179 -6.10 38.23 -0.59
CA ARG A 179 -5.09 37.75 0.37
C ARG A 179 -3.72 37.48 -0.27
N LEU A 180 -3.71 37.07 -1.53
CA LEU A 180 -2.50 36.72 -2.26
C LEU A 180 -2.00 37.86 -3.16
N TYR A 181 -2.63 39.03 -3.11
CA TYR A 181 -2.33 40.18 -3.97
C TYR A 181 -2.34 39.83 -5.47
N LEU A 182 -3.28 38.99 -5.88
CA LEU A 182 -3.49 38.57 -7.27
C LEU A 182 -4.81 39.12 -7.81
N SER A 183 -4.94 39.17 -9.14
CA SER A 183 -6.23 39.39 -9.77
C SER A 183 -7.10 38.12 -9.65
N ARG A 184 -8.43 38.28 -9.71
CA ARG A 184 -9.37 37.13 -9.77
C ARG A 184 -8.99 36.14 -10.88
N GLN A 185 -8.65 36.67 -12.06
CA GLN A 185 -8.24 35.87 -13.21
C GLN A 185 -6.88 35.18 -12.99
N GLY A 186 -5.95 35.84 -12.29
CA GLY A 186 -4.68 35.25 -11.89
C GLY A 186 -4.89 34.02 -10.99
N VAL A 187 -5.79 34.11 -10.00
CA VAL A 187 -6.14 32.95 -9.17
C VAL A 187 -6.75 31.82 -10.01
N GLU A 188 -7.72 32.10 -10.89
CA GLU A 188 -8.32 31.08 -11.76
C GLU A 188 -7.29 30.41 -12.69
N TYR A 189 -6.30 31.15 -13.16
CA TYR A 189 -5.20 30.62 -13.95
C TYR A 189 -4.40 29.58 -13.15
N HIS A 190 -4.00 29.91 -11.93
CA HIS A 190 -3.29 28.98 -11.03
C HIS A 190 -4.15 27.76 -10.67
N VAL A 191 -5.44 27.96 -10.38
CA VAL A 191 -6.39 26.85 -10.13
C VAL A 191 -6.44 25.91 -11.33
N THR A 192 -6.56 26.42 -12.55
CA THR A 192 -6.57 25.61 -13.77
C THR A 192 -5.24 24.86 -13.94
N GLY A 193 -4.12 25.51 -13.62
CA GLY A 193 -2.80 24.88 -13.59
C GLY A 193 -2.74 23.72 -12.60
N LEU A 194 -3.22 23.91 -11.38
CA LEU A 194 -3.32 22.88 -10.33
C LEU A 194 -4.19 21.69 -10.77
N LEU A 195 -5.37 21.96 -11.35
CA LEU A 195 -6.26 20.92 -11.88
C LEU A 195 -5.57 20.06 -12.95
N ARG A 196 -4.84 20.69 -13.87
CA ARG A 196 -4.06 20.00 -14.91
C ARG A 196 -2.90 19.20 -14.32
N LYS A 197 -2.14 19.78 -13.39
CA LYS A 197 -1.01 19.11 -12.71
C LYS A 197 -1.46 17.86 -11.95
N LEU A 198 -2.59 17.95 -11.24
CA LEU A 198 -3.16 16.84 -10.47
C LEU A 198 -4.13 15.96 -11.27
N LYS A 199 -4.35 16.26 -12.56
CA LYS A 199 -5.22 15.51 -13.50
C LYS A 199 -6.64 15.30 -12.96
N VAL A 200 -7.24 16.35 -12.42
CA VAL A 200 -8.58 16.32 -11.83
C VAL A 200 -9.53 17.31 -12.52
N PRO A 201 -10.85 17.03 -12.57
CA PRO A 201 -11.79 17.83 -13.37
C PRO A 201 -12.32 19.08 -12.67
N ASN A 202 -12.22 19.18 -11.33
CA ASN A 202 -12.82 20.28 -10.58
C ASN A 202 -12.12 20.53 -9.23
N ARG A 203 -12.48 21.64 -8.57
CA ARG A 203 -11.87 22.10 -7.31
C ARG A 203 -12.05 21.13 -6.15
N ALA A 204 -13.20 20.45 -6.05
CA ALA A 204 -13.42 19.47 -5.00
C ALA A 204 -12.49 18.26 -5.18
N ALA A 205 -12.40 17.74 -6.40
CA ALA A 205 -11.48 16.67 -6.76
C ALA A 205 -10.01 17.07 -6.55
N LEU A 206 -9.67 18.36 -6.74
CA LEU A 206 -8.34 18.90 -6.43
C LEU A 206 -7.99 18.72 -4.95
N VAL A 207 -8.89 19.10 -4.05
CA VAL A 207 -8.69 18.96 -2.60
C VAL A 207 -8.60 17.48 -2.22
N SER A 208 -9.55 16.66 -2.67
CA SER A 208 -9.52 15.22 -2.40
C SER A 208 -8.22 14.57 -2.89
N ARG A 209 -7.80 14.88 -4.12
CA ARG A 209 -6.56 14.33 -4.71
C ARG A 209 -5.32 14.84 -3.99
N ALA A 210 -5.30 16.09 -3.54
CA ALA A 210 -4.19 16.65 -2.76
C ALA A 210 -4.04 15.95 -1.40
N TYR A 211 -5.14 15.61 -0.73
CA TYR A 211 -5.09 14.78 0.49
C TYR A 211 -4.61 13.35 0.20
N SER A 212 -5.17 12.69 -0.82
CA SER A 212 -4.76 11.32 -1.19
C SER A 212 -3.34 11.20 -1.78
N MET A 213 -2.68 12.33 -2.07
CA MET A 213 -1.29 12.36 -2.54
C MET A 213 -0.33 12.83 -1.44
N GLY A 214 -0.82 13.07 -0.22
CA GLY A 214 -0.02 13.61 0.89
C GLY A 214 0.45 15.05 0.70
N VAL A 215 -0.04 15.77 -0.32
CA VAL A 215 0.33 17.17 -0.57
C VAL A 215 -0.23 18.07 0.53
N LEU A 216 -1.45 17.76 1.02
CA LEU A 216 -2.05 18.41 2.17
C LEU A 216 -1.85 17.56 3.44
N LYS A 217 -1.45 18.21 4.53
CA LYS A 217 -1.33 17.58 5.86
C LYS A 217 -2.70 17.10 6.35
N VAL A 218 -2.79 15.81 6.68
CA VAL A 218 -3.98 15.22 7.32
C VAL A 218 -4.05 15.65 8.79
N GLY A 219 -5.25 15.88 9.31
CA GLY A 219 -5.47 16.22 10.72
C GLY A 219 -5.11 17.66 11.13
N THR A 220 -4.65 18.50 10.20
CA THR A 220 -4.32 19.91 10.48
C THR A 220 -5.40 20.86 9.95
N TRP A 221 -5.91 21.73 10.82
CA TRP A 221 -6.82 22.83 10.46
C TRP A 221 -6.25 24.19 10.93
N PRO A 222 -6.19 25.22 10.08
CA PRO A 222 -6.51 25.21 8.64
C PRO A 222 -5.59 24.29 7.82
N PRO A 223 -6.03 23.78 6.65
CA PRO A 223 -5.23 22.86 5.83
C PRO A 223 -3.90 23.50 5.40
N LYS A 224 -2.84 22.70 5.44
CA LYS A 224 -1.48 23.12 5.09
C LYS A 224 -0.85 22.19 4.08
N VAL A 225 -0.10 22.75 3.14
CA VAL A 225 0.73 21.96 2.22
C VAL A 225 1.99 21.49 2.94
N VAL A 226 2.44 20.27 2.66
CA VAL A 226 3.72 19.75 3.17
C VAL A 226 4.87 20.47 2.47
N GLU A 227 5.85 20.95 3.25
CA GLU A 227 6.91 21.86 2.77
C GLU A 227 7.76 21.24 1.64
N ASP A 228 7.96 19.93 1.66
CA ASP A 228 8.67 19.17 0.62
C ASP A 228 8.06 19.29 -0.78
N PHE A 229 6.78 19.66 -0.86
CA PHE A 229 6.07 19.84 -2.13
C PHE A 229 6.18 21.26 -2.70
N ILE A 230 6.83 22.19 -2.00
CA ILE A 230 6.97 23.60 -2.39
C ILE A 230 8.36 23.87 -2.98
N LYS A 231 8.39 24.59 -4.12
CA LYS A 231 9.61 24.96 -4.88
C LYS A 231 10.49 25.96 -4.17
#